data_AF-A0A1B9NKC7-F1
#
_entry.id   AF-A0A1B9NKC7-F1
#
_cell.length_a   1.000
_cell.length_b   1.000
_cell.length_c   1.000
_cell.angle_alpha   90.00
_cell.angle_beta   90.00
_cell.angle_gamma   90.00
#
_symmetry.space_group_name_H-M   'P 1'
#
loop_
_entity.id
_entity.type
_entity.pdbx_description
1 polymer ?
#
loop_
_entity_poly.entity_id
_entity_poly.type
_entity_poly.pdbx_seq_one_letter_code
_entity_poly.pdbx_strand_id
1 'polypeptide(L)'
;MKLNNMNENLESILSDQPTSFAIVYRPKLDNNTVDVFTGNFATYDTLDDIPFDSFNYKQNKLHDVLALISFKQIKEKGFKYVDDETPLVVMKIKQQTKIIEMIEDHNLLIENGHYSNSDKEHKNLVDSIISNEINNGIGASFVLKRTYFATIKDYSIKKKPIYI
;
A
#
# COMPACT_ATOMS: atom_id res chain seq x y z
N MET A 1 -9.17 -30.11 -4.45
CA MET A 1 -9.17 -29.00 -5.44
C MET A 1 -8.76 -27.64 -4.84
N LYS A 2 -9.14 -27.28 -3.59
CA LYS A 2 -8.74 -25.99 -2.97
C LYS A 2 -7.25 -25.86 -2.59
N LEU A 3 -6.57 -26.96 -2.21
CA LEU A 3 -5.14 -26.89 -1.82
C LEU A 3 -4.21 -26.62 -3.01
N ASN A 4 -4.48 -27.17 -4.19
CA ASN A 4 -3.61 -27.01 -5.37
C ASN A 4 -3.53 -25.55 -5.82
N ASN A 5 -4.67 -24.84 -5.87
CA ASN A 5 -4.71 -23.43 -6.28
C ASN A 5 -4.00 -22.50 -5.27
N MET A 6 -3.92 -22.89 -4.00
CA MET A 6 -3.21 -22.12 -2.97
C MET A 6 -1.71 -22.14 -3.22
N ASN A 7 -1.17 -23.32 -3.53
CA ASN A 7 0.25 -23.49 -3.84
C ASN A 7 0.61 -22.83 -5.18
N GLU A 8 -0.21 -22.96 -6.21
CA GLU A 8 0.05 -22.34 -7.52
C GLU A 8 0.13 -20.80 -7.45
N ASN A 9 -0.76 -20.15 -6.68
CA ASN A 9 -0.74 -18.69 -6.52
C ASN A 9 0.53 -18.22 -5.77
N LEU A 10 0.89 -18.92 -4.69
CA LEU A 10 2.12 -18.66 -3.93
C LEU A 10 3.39 -18.91 -4.75
N GLU A 11 3.45 -20.02 -5.50
CA GLU A 11 4.56 -20.34 -6.40
C GLU A 11 4.74 -19.24 -7.47
N SER A 12 3.65 -18.69 -8.00
CA SER A 12 3.71 -17.60 -8.97
C SER A 12 4.32 -16.31 -8.39
N ILE A 13 4.06 -16.03 -7.11
CA ILE A 13 4.59 -14.87 -6.37
C ILE A 13 6.07 -15.06 -6.04
N LEU A 14 6.48 -16.29 -5.75
CA LEU A 14 7.85 -16.62 -5.35
C LEU A 14 8.77 -16.96 -6.55
N SER A 15 8.25 -16.91 -7.77
CA SER A 15 8.98 -17.21 -8.99
C SER A 15 10.00 -16.11 -9.37
N ASP A 16 10.87 -16.41 -10.34
CA ASP A 16 11.88 -15.45 -10.85
C ASP A 16 11.28 -14.23 -11.57
N GLN A 17 10.01 -14.33 -11.97
CA GLN A 17 9.22 -13.27 -12.60
C GLN A 17 7.90 -13.15 -11.83
N PRO A 18 7.93 -12.54 -10.63
CA PRO A 18 6.81 -12.56 -9.71
C PRO A 18 5.61 -11.83 -10.33
N THR A 19 4.44 -12.47 -10.27
CA THR A 19 3.19 -11.80 -10.62
C THR A 19 2.94 -10.66 -9.63
N SER A 20 2.40 -9.53 -10.08
CA SER A 20 2.01 -8.45 -9.18
C SER A 20 1.04 -8.94 -8.11
N PHE A 21 1.35 -8.62 -6.86
CA PHE A 21 0.63 -9.17 -5.71
C PHE A 21 0.42 -8.15 -4.60
N ALA A 22 -0.51 -8.46 -3.71
CA ALA A 22 -0.68 -7.78 -2.43
C ALA A 22 -1.05 -8.82 -1.35
N ILE A 23 -0.39 -8.73 -0.20
CA ILE A 23 -0.68 -9.54 0.99
C ILE A 23 -1.31 -8.61 2.01
N VAL A 24 -2.54 -8.94 2.45
CA VAL A 24 -3.32 -8.07 3.33
C VAL A 24 -3.84 -8.87 4.51
N TYR A 25 -3.30 -8.56 5.69
CA TYR A 25 -3.83 -9.07 6.95
C TYR A 25 -4.95 -8.17 7.47
N ARG A 26 -6.12 -8.75 7.75
CA ARG A 26 -7.33 -8.02 8.17
C ARG A 26 -7.85 -8.58 9.50
N PRO A 27 -7.19 -8.27 10.64
CA PRO A 27 -7.44 -8.90 11.94
C PRO A 27 -8.86 -8.70 12.49
N LYS A 28 -9.60 -7.69 12.01
CA LYS A 28 -11.00 -7.46 12.39
C LYS A 28 -12.00 -8.36 11.66
N LEU A 29 -11.58 -9.02 10.57
CA LEU A 29 -12.42 -9.89 9.74
C LEU A 29 -12.05 -11.37 9.88
N ASP A 30 -10.76 -11.65 10.05
CA ASP A 30 -10.22 -13.00 10.16
C ASP A 30 -8.94 -12.96 11.01
N ASN A 31 -8.89 -13.76 12.06
CA ASN A 31 -7.84 -13.63 13.08
C ASN A 31 -6.59 -14.45 12.76
N ASN A 32 -6.66 -15.37 11.78
CA ASN A 32 -5.61 -16.35 11.52
C ASN A 32 -5.29 -16.53 10.03
N THR A 33 -5.86 -15.71 9.14
CA THR A 33 -5.54 -15.77 7.72
C THR A 33 -5.16 -14.41 7.15
N VAL A 34 -4.30 -14.45 6.14
CA VAL A 34 -3.97 -13.30 5.30
C VAL A 34 -4.54 -13.52 3.91
N ASP A 35 -5.10 -12.47 3.31
CA ASP A 35 -5.51 -12.49 1.92
C ASP A 35 -4.31 -12.23 1.02
N VAL A 36 -4.17 -13.06 -0.01
CA VAL A 36 -3.20 -12.89 -1.10
C VAL A 36 -3.98 -12.58 -2.37
N PHE A 37 -3.75 -11.39 -2.91
CA PHE A 37 -4.31 -10.95 -4.18
C PHE A 37 -3.23 -10.99 -5.26
N THR A 38 -3.58 -11.53 -6.43
CA THR A 38 -2.76 -11.38 -7.64
C THR A 38 -3.62 -10.83 -8.78
N GLY A 39 -2.99 -10.03 -9.64
CA GLY A 39 -3.72 -9.29 -10.65
C GLY A 39 -2.81 -8.40 -11.50
N ASN A 40 -3.44 -7.52 -12.27
CA ASN A 40 -2.74 -6.55 -13.09
C ASN A 40 -2.92 -5.16 -12.49
N PHE A 41 -1.84 -4.40 -12.37
CA PHE A 41 -1.90 -2.98 -12.02
C PHE A 41 -2.11 -2.11 -13.26
N ALA A 42 -2.89 -1.06 -13.10
CA ALA A 42 -3.01 0.04 -14.05
C ALA A 42 -3.12 1.36 -13.29
N THR A 43 -2.76 2.46 -13.95
CA THR A 43 -2.93 3.82 -13.45
C THR A 43 -4.19 4.45 -14.02
N TYR A 44 -4.88 5.25 -13.21
CA TYR A 44 -6.09 5.98 -13.59
C TYR A 44 -5.96 7.46 -13.22
N ASP A 45 -6.70 8.33 -13.91
CA ASP A 45 -6.67 9.77 -13.63
C ASP A 45 -7.72 10.18 -12.59
N THR A 46 -8.88 9.52 -12.61
CA THR A 46 -10.00 9.73 -11.70
C THR A 46 -10.51 8.43 -11.07
N LEU A 47 -11.23 8.55 -9.96
CA LEU A 47 -11.90 7.42 -9.30
C LEU A 47 -13.04 6.84 -10.14
N ASP A 48 -13.69 7.66 -10.96
CA ASP A 48 -14.78 7.23 -11.85
C ASP A 48 -14.28 6.38 -13.04
N ASP A 49 -13.00 6.49 -13.39
CA ASP A 49 -12.39 5.67 -14.46
C ASP A 49 -12.12 4.22 -14.02
N ILE A 50 -12.26 3.90 -12.73
CA ILE A 50 -11.92 2.58 -12.19
C ILE A 50 -12.95 1.52 -12.65
N PRO A 51 -12.52 0.45 -13.34
CA PRO A 51 -13.44 -0.54 -13.88
C PRO A 51 -13.87 -1.59 -12.82
N PHE A 52 -15.15 -1.57 -12.49
CA PHE A 52 -15.79 -2.59 -11.65
C PHE A 52 -16.49 -3.65 -12.50
N ASP A 53 -16.39 -4.92 -12.10
CA ASP A 53 -17.12 -5.98 -12.78
C ASP A 53 -18.58 -5.97 -12.29
N SER A 54 -19.52 -6.38 -13.13
CA SER A 54 -20.88 -6.63 -12.66
C SER A 54 -20.87 -7.79 -11.66
N PHE A 55 -21.54 -7.62 -10.53
CA PHE A 55 -21.57 -8.62 -9.47
C PHE A 55 -22.01 -9.99 -9.99
N ASN A 56 -21.18 -11.01 -9.79
CA ASN A 56 -21.44 -12.37 -10.27
C ASN A 56 -21.35 -13.38 -9.13
N TYR A 57 -22.51 -13.84 -8.64
CA TYR A 57 -22.63 -14.83 -7.56
C TYR A 57 -21.92 -16.17 -7.84
N LYS A 58 -21.52 -16.46 -9.09
CA LYS A 58 -20.78 -17.68 -9.45
C LYS A 58 -19.26 -17.55 -9.29
N GLN A 59 -18.73 -16.35 -9.11
CA GLN A 59 -17.30 -16.14 -8.88
C GLN A 59 -17.01 -16.27 -7.39
N ASN A 60 -16.09 -17.17 -7.01
CA ASN A 60 -15.54 -17.26 -5.65
C ASN A 60 -14.56 -16.10 -5.33
N LYS A 61 -14.81 -14.91 -5.88
CA LYS A 61 -13.99 -13.71 -5.71
C LYS A 61 -14.75 -12.75 -4.82
N LEU A 62 -14.18 -12.38 -3.68
CA LEU A 62 -14.83 -11.47 -2.74
C LEU A 62 -14.61 -10.01 -3.10
N HIS A 63 -13.48 -9.69 -3.73
CA HIS A 63 -13.08 -8.31 -4.02
C HIS A 63 -12.74 -8.12 -5.49
N ASP A 64 -13.22 -7.04 -6.11
CA ASP A 64 -12.96 -6.79 -7.53
C ASP A 64 -11.62 -6.13 -7.81
N VAL A 65 -11.29 -5.11 -7.01
CA VAL A 65 -10.10 -4.28 -7.16
C VAL A 65 -9.45 -3.98 -5.81
N LEU A 66 -8.15 -3.72 -5.85
CA LEU A 66 -7.42 -3.06 -4.76
C LEU A 66 -6.92 -1.71 -5.29
N ALA A 67 -7.42 -0.62 -4.73
CA ALA A 67 -7.06 0.74 -5.14
C ALA A 67 -6.12 1.41 -4.13
N LEU A 68 -5.04 1.99 -4.63
CA LEU A 68 -4.11 2.84 -3.91
C LEU A 68 -4.39 4.28 -4.32
N ILE A 69 -5.15 4.97 -3.48
CA ILE A 69 -5.60 6.35 -3.74
C ILE A 69 -4.55 7.31 -3.18
N SER A 70 -3.85 8.03 -4.05
CA SER A 70 -2.86 9.03 -3.64
C SER A 70 -3.54 10.29 -3.11
N PHE A 71 -2.81 11.06 -2.29
CA PHE A 71 -3.35 12.26 -1.66
C PHE A 71 -3.83 13.31 -2.68
N LYS A 72 -3.20 13.37 -3.87
CA LYS A 72 -3.61 14.30 -4.94
C LYS A 72 -5.05 14.09 -5.42
N GLN A 73 -5.68 12.95 -5.14
CA GLN A 73 -7.05 12.69 -5.57
C GLN A 73 -8.10 13.57 -4.88
N ILE A 74 -7.73 14.27 -3.80
CA ILE A 74 -8.60 15.32 -3.23
C ILE A 74 -8.93 16.43 -4.24
N LYS A 75 -8.18 16.53 -5.35
CA LYS A 75 -8.49 17.39 -6.50
C LYS A 75 -9.92 17.21 -7.01
N GLU A 76 -10.45 15.98 -6.97
CA GLU A 76 -11.82 15.69 -7.43
C GLU A 76 -12.89 16.35 -6.56
N LYS A 77 -12.56 16.68 -5.30
CA LYS A 77 -13.44 17.43 -4.41
C LYS A 77 -13.23 18.95 -4.51
N GLY A 78 -12.39 19.41 -5.43
CA GLY A 78 -12.06 20.83 -5.60
C GLY A 78 -11.10 21.39 -4.54
N PHE A 79 -10.45 20.53 -3.75
CA PHE A 79 -9.44 20.98 -2.79
C PHE A 79 -8.11 21.28 -3.46
N LYS A 80 -7.38 22.25 -2.91
CA LYS A 80 -5.98 22.48 -3.26
C LYS A 80 -5.14 21.31 -2.78
N TYR A 81 -4.18 20.90 -3.59
CA TYR A 81 -3.29 19.78 -3.31
C TYR A 81 -1.87 20.12 -3.76
N VAL A 82 -0.90 19.36 -3.25
CA VAL A 82 0.48 19.36 -3.75
C VAL A 82 0.58 18.20 -4.73
N ASP A 83 0.98 18.49 -5.97
CA ASP A 83 1.24 17.43 -6.94
C ASP A 83 2.62 16.83 -6.69
N ASP A 84 2.64 15.62 -6.13
CA ASP A 84 3.84 14.81 -5.94
C ASP A 84 4.00 13.75 -7.03
N GLU A 85 3.27 13.90 -8.15
CA GLU A 85 3.20 13.01 -9.30
C GLU A 85 2.66 11.60 -8.99
N THR A 86 2.41 11.25 -7.72
CA THR A 86 1.99 9.90 -7.31
C THR A 86 0.67 9.52 -7.96
N PRO A 87 0.63 8.49 -8.83
CA PRO A 87 -0.59 8.13 -9.57
C PRO A 87 -1.64 7.46 -8.67
N LEU A 88 -2.90 7.48 -9.10
CA LEU A 88 -3.92 6.56 -8.62
C LEU A 88 -3.65 5.19 -9.26
N VAL A 89 -3.31 4.20 -8.45
CA VAL A 89 -2.92 2.85 -8.90
C VAL A 89 -3.99 1.86 -8.49
N VAL A 90 -4.44 1.01 -9.41
CA VAL A 90 -5.46 0.00 -9.13
C VAL A 90 -5.02 -1.36 -9.63
N MET A 91 -5.07 -2.37 -8.75
CA MET A 91 -4.98 -3.77 -9.13
C MET A 91 -6.38 -4.27 -9.49
N LYS A 92 -6.57 -4.73 -10.73
CA LYS A 92 -7.70 -5.61 -11.05
C LYS A 92 -7.37 -7.00 -10.56
N ILE A 93 -8.06 -7.43 -9.50
CA ILE A 93 -7.80 -8.71 -8.86
C ILE A 93 -8.21 -9.82 -9.84
N LYS A 94 -7.31 -10.76 -10.11
CA LYS A 94 -7.58 -11.95 -10.92
C LYS A 94 -7.79 -13.18 -10.04
N GLN A 95 -6.99 -13.31 -8.99
CA GLN A 95 -7.09 -14.40 -8.03
C GLN A 95 -7.01 -13.86 -6.61
N GLN A 96 -7.76 -14.51 -5.73
CA GLN A 96 -7.76 -14.25 -4.29
C GLN A 96 -7.63 -15.60 -3.57
N THR A 97 -6.64 -15.70 -2.70
CA THR A 97 -6.38 -16.87 -1.87
C THR A 97 -6.24 -16.44 -0.43
N LYS A 98 -6.70 -17.26 0.53
CA LYS A 98 -6.41 -17.07 1.95
C LYS A 98 -5.39 -18.10 2.40
N ILE A 99 -4.38 -17.67 3.14
CA ILE A 99 -3.34 -18.55 3.70
C ILE A 99 -3.24 -18.34 5.22
N ILE A 100 -2.84 -19.39 5.95
CA ILE A 100 -2.47 -19.33 7.37
C ILE A 100 -0.96 -19.19 7.39
N GLU A 101 -0.44 -18.13 7.98
CA GLU A 101 0.90 -17.63 7.65
C GLU A 101 2.03 -18.36 8.40
N MET A 102 3.10 -18.67 7.65
CA MET A 102 4.48 -18.79 8.11
C MET A 102 5.33 -18.02 7.08
N ILE A 103 5.60 -16.73 7.34
CA ILE A 103 6.64 -15.99 6.61
C ILE A 103 7.95 -16.22 7.35
N GLU A 104 8.98 -16.59 6.61
CA GLU A 104 10.33 -16.71 7.15
C GLU A 104 10.84 -15.32 7.55
N ASP A 105 11.29 -15.18 8.79
CA ASP A 105 11.88 -13.93 9.26
C ASP A 105 13.24 -13.73 8.60
N HIS A 106 13.38 -12.63 7.87
CA HIS A 106 14.63 -12.24 7.24
C HIS A 106 15.15 -10.97 7.90
N ASN A 107 16.37 -11.02 8.41
CA ASN A 107 17.04 -9.85 8.96
C ASN A 107 17.28 -8.80 7.86
N LEU A 108 16.50 -7.72 7.89
CA LEU A 108 16.66 -6.58 7.00
C LEU A 108 17.71 -5.61 7.57
N LEU A 109 18.77 -5.35 6.80
CA LEU A 109 19.75 -4.32 7.13
C LEU A 109 19.27 -2.97 6.59
N ILE A 110 18.97 -2.03 7.50
CA ILE A 110 18.48 -0.69 7.17
C ILE A 110 19.56 0.33 7.53
N GLU A 111 19.89 1.21 6.59
CA GLU A 111 20.94 2.22 6.73
C GLU A 111 20.47 3.62 6.30
N ASN A 112 21.27 4.63 6.60
CA ASN A 112 21.05 6.03 6.21
C ASN A 112 19.69 6.59 6.64
N GLY A 113 19.20 6.15 7.79
CA GLY A 113 17.94 6.58 8.38
C GLY A 113 17.93 8.05 8.75
N HIS A 114 17.04 8.85 8.14
CA HIS A 114 16.87 10.27 8.46
C HIS A 114 15.47 10.77 8.13
N TYR A 115 15.09 11.92 8.66
CA TYR A 115 13.82 12.56 8.32
C TYR A 115 14.01 13.67 7.28
N SER A 116 12.95 13.97 6.51
CA SER A 116 12.90 15.01 5.46
C SER A 116 13.25 16.42 5.94
N ASN A 117 12.99 16.72 7.21
CA ASN A 117 13.41 17.93 7.91
C ASN A 117 13.91 17.53 9.30
N SER A 118 14.61 18.40 10.01
CA SER A 118 15.07 18.19 11.39
C SER A 118 13.95 18.38 12.42
N ASP A 119 14.18 17.93 13.66
CA ASP A 119 13.20 18.09 14.75
C ASP A 119 12.94 19.57 15.06
N LYS A 120 13.98 20.40 14.96
CA LYS A 120 13.88 21.85 15.13
C LYS A 120 13.01 22.49 14.05
N GLU A 121 13.21 22.12 12.79
CA GLU A 121 12.38 22.62 11.68
C GLU A 121 10.93 22.15 11.80
N HIS A 122 10.71 20.89 12.21
CA HIS A 122 9.36 20.38 12.43
C HIS A 122 8.65 21.09 13.59
N LYS A 123 9.36 21.35 14.69
CA LYS A 123 8.84 22.16 15.81
C LYS A 123 8.46 23.56 15.36
N ASN A 124 9.33 24.25 14.62
CA ASN A 124 9.04 25.59 14.12
C ASN A 124 7.79 25.60 13.23
N LEU A 125 7.58 24.56 12.42
CA LEU A 125 6.36 24.41 11.61
C LEU A 125 5.12 24.23 12.48
N VAL A 126 5.19 23.38 13.52
CA VAL A 126 4.09 23.19 14.48
C VAL A 126 3.74 24.51 15.18
N ASP A 127 4.74 25.22 15.70
CA ASP A 127 4.56 26.50 16.41
C ASP A 127 3.91 27.56 15.50
N SER A 128 4.28 27.58 14.21
CA SER A 128 3.66 28.44 13.19
C SER A 128 2.19 28.12 12.98
N ILE A 129 1.82 26.84 12.84
CA ILE A 129 0.41 26.43 12.63
C ILE A 129 -0.45 26.77 13.84
N ILE A 130 0.05 26.56 15.05
CA ILE A 130 -0.68 26.93 16.27
C ILE A 130 -0.96 28.43 16.29
N SER A 131 0.07 29.24 16.02
CA SER A 131 -0.01 30.69 16.12
C SER A 131 -0.84 31.33 15.00
N ASN A 132 -0.71 30.81 13.77
CA ASN A 132 -1.26 31.45 12.57
C ASN A 132 -2.58 30.84 12.10
N GLU A 133 -2.84 29.56 12.40
CA GLU A 133 -4.05 28.86 11.93
C GLU A 133 -5.03 28.62 13.08
N ILE A 134 -4.58 27.96 14.15
CA ILE A 134 -5.47 27.56 15.26
C ILE A 134 -5.94 28.78 16.05
N ASN A 135 -5.00 29.63 16.50
CA ASN A 135 -5.33 30.83 17.28
C ASN A 135 -6.20 31.84 16.51
N ASN A 136 -6.17 31.78 15.17
CA ASN A 136 -6.98 32.62 14.29
C ASN A 136 -8.31 31.97 13.88
N GLY A 137 -8.65 30.79 14.42
CA GLY A 137 -9.92 30.12 14.18
C GLY A 137 -10.06 29.47 12.80
N ILE A 138 -8.96 29.25 12.08
CA ILE A 138 -8.97 28.59 10.76
C ILE A 138 -9.31 27.10 10.89
N GLY A 139 -8.90 26.47 12.00
CA GLY A 139 -9.24 25.08 12.31
C GLY A 139 -8.79 24.68 13.71
N ALA A 140 -9.34 23.57 14.22
CA ALA A 140 -9.06 23.10 15.59
C ALA A 140 -7.98 22.01 15.65
N SER A 141 -7.71 21.31 14.54
CA SER A 141 -6.76 20.20 14.52
C SER A 141 -6.18 20.02 13.12
N PHE A 142 -4.87 19.97 13.04
CA PHE A 142 -4.11 19.79 11.80
C PHE A 142 -3.16 18.61 11.94
N VAL A 143 -2.97 17.86 10.86
CA VAL A 143 -2.00 16.76 10.80
C VAL A 143 -0.87 17.18 9.87
N LEU A 144 0.35 17.20 10.38
CA LEU A 144 1.55 17.57 9.63
C LEU A 144 2.34 16.31 9.27
N LYS A 145 2.53 16.08 7.97
CA LYS A 145 3.37 14.99 7.45
C LYS A 145 4.84 15.33 7.64
N ARG A 146 5.62 14.34 8.04
CA ARG A 146 7.09 14.29 7.91
C ARG A 146 7.48 12.92 7.39
N THR A 147 8.44 12.88 6.48
CA THR A 147 8.85 11.62 5.83
C THR A 147 10.14 11.12 6.45
N TYR A 148 10.19 9.83 6.80
CA TYR A 148 11.42 9.14 7.16
C TYR A 148 11.96 8.41 5.93
N PHE A 149 13.24 8.61 5.64
CA PHE A 149 13.97 7.96 4.57
C PHE A 149 14.99 6.99 5.16
N ALA A 150 15.11 5.83 4.52
CA ALA A 150 16.08 4.80 4.86
C ALA A 150 16.40 4.00 3.60
N THR A 151 17.55 3.34 3.61
CA THR A 151 17.97 2.41 2.55
C THR A 151 17.93 0.99 3.08
N ILE A 152 17.22 0.09 2.39
CA ILE A 152 17.31 -1.36 2.66
C ILE A 152 18.50 -1.88 1.86
N LYS A 153 19.53 -2.38 2.56
CA LYS A 153 20.69 -3.01 1.91
C LYS A 153 20.29 -4.27 1.17
N ASP A 154 20.89 -4.49 0.01
CA ASP A 154 20.67 -5.68 -0.82
C ASP A 154 19.19 -5.95 -1.17
N TYR A 155 18.37 -4.89 -1.23
CA TYR A 155 16.96 -5.00 -1.59
C TYR A 155 16.79 -5.75 -2.91
N SER A 156 16.02 -6.83 -2.86
CA SER A 156 15.71 -7.68 -4.01
C SER A 156 14.28 -8.16 -3.90
N ILE A 157 13.55 -8.09 -5.02
CA ILE A 157 12.25 -8.73 -5.19
C ILE A 157 12.37 -10.21 -5.55
N LYS A 158 13.59 -10.68 -5.88
CA LYS A 158 13.89 -12.10 -6.13
C LYS A 158 14.38 -12.74 -4.85
N LYS A 159 13.91 -13.97 -4.58
CA LYS A 159 14.49 -14.83 -3.56
C LYS A 159 15.94 -15.11 -3.97
N LYS A 160 16.92 -14.60 -3.22
CA LYS A 160 18.31 -15.07 -3.39
C LYS A 160 18.33 -16.55 -3.00
N PRO A 161 18.87 -17.46 -3.83
CA PRO A 161 19.10 -18.82 -3.38
C PRO A 161 20.02 -18.74 -2.16
N ILE A 162 19.55 -19.27 -1.03
CA ILE A 162 20.38 -19.46 0.15
C ILE A 162 21.32 -20.60 -0.21
N TYR A 163 22.55 -20.28 -0.60
CA TYR A 163 23.62 -21.26 -0.68
C TYR A 163 23.99 -21.62 0.76
N ILE A 164 23.61 -22.83 1.18
CA ILE A 164 24.07 -23.48 2.42
C ILE A 164 25.42 -24.13 2.15
#